data_AF-A0A523YQN4-F1
#
_entry.id   AF-A0A523YQN4-F1
#
_cell.length_a   1.000
_cell.length_b   1.000
_cell.length_c   1.000
_cell.angle_alpha   90.00
_cell.angle_beta   90.00
_cell.angle_gamma   90.00
#
_symmetry.space_group_name_H-M   'P 1'
#
loop_
_entity.id
_entity.type
_entity.pdbx_description
1 polymer ?
#
loop_
_entity_poly.entity_id
_entity_poly.type
_entity_poly.pdbx_seq_one_letter_code
_entity_poly.pdbx_strand_id
1 'polypeptide(L)'
;MTVSSDVKPNRRLQVLPFCPKVLAFHKLTPQFSYGSTNYSPRRFKRLLAFLQGKGFIFQSLEASFSENEPHTLAITFDDGYQHLADVLPPLMQKYRFKPVVFLPTKYLGKPNSWDY
;
A
#
# COMPACT_ATOMS: atom_id res chain seq x y z
N MET A 1 -1.92 0.44 63.52
CA MET A 1 -2.09 1.13 62.23
C MET A 1 -0.81 0.95 61.45
N THR A 2 -0.81 0.07 60.45
CA THR A 2 0.33 -0.11 59.55
C THR A 2 -0.26 -0.08 58.15
N VAL A 3 0.02 1.01 57.44
CA VAL A 3 -0.49 1.28 56.09
C VAL A 3 0.23 0.35 55.13
N SER A 4 -0.49 -0.62 54.57
CA SER A 4 -0.01 -1.43 53.44
C SER A 4 0.03 -0.52 52.20
N SER A 5 1.22 -0.22 51.70
CA SER A 5 1.42 0.52 50.47
C SER A 5 1.19 -0.40 49.27
N ASP A 6 -0.04 -0.41 48.75
CA ASP A 6 -0.37 -1.00 47.46
C ASP A 6 0.30 -0.19 46.34
N VAL A 7 1.51 -0.59 45.97
CA VAL A 7 2.17 -0.13 44.75
C VAL A 7 1.43 -0.77 43.57
N LYS A 8 0.57 0.01 42.91
CA LYS A 8 -0.09 -0.40 41.67
C LYS A 8 0.97 -0.72 40.61
N PRO A 9 0.87 -1.87 39.90
CA PRO A 9 1.83 -2.23 38.89
C PRO A 9 1.86 -1.18 37.78
N ASN A 10 3.07 -0.68 37.53
CA ASN A 10 3.40 0.27 36.49
C ASN A 10 2.90 -0.27 35.13
N ARG A 11 1.87 0.36 34.54
CA ARG A 11 1.38 0.00 33.20
C ARG A 11 2.50 0.31 32.21
N ARG A 12 3.34 -0.68 31.89
CA ARG A 12 4.16 -0.64 30.68
C ARG A 12 3.24 -0.30 29.53
N LEU A 13 3.46 0.87 28.91
CA LEU A 13 2.85 1.23 27.63
C LEU A 13 3.12 0.06 26.69
N GLN A 14 2.07 -0.67 26.32
CA GLN A 14 2.16 -1.68 25.28
C GLN A 14 2.52 -0.92 24.00
N VAL A 15 3.74 -1.11 23.51
CA VAL A 15 4.13 -0.66 22.18
C VAL A 15 3.22 -1.42 21.24
N LEU A 16 2.24 -0.72 20.64
CA LEU A 16 1.35 -1.33 19.65
C LEU A 16 2.23 -1.97 18.57
N PRO A 17 1.89 -3.19 18.10
CA PRO A 17 2.68 -3.83 17.07
C PRO A 17 2.78 -2.91 15.86
N PHE A 18 4.00 -2.75 15.37
CA PHE A 18 4.29 -1.97 14.18
C PHE A 18 3.42 -2.47 13.01
N CYS A 19 2.71 -1.54 12.38
CA CYS A 19 1.82 -1.85 11.27
C CYS A 19 2.35 -1.14 10.01
N PRO A 20 2.81 -1.89 8.99
CA PRO A 20 3.29 -1.30 7.75
C PRO A 20 2.18 -0.49 7.07
N LYS A 21 2.54 0.67 6.53
CA LYS A 21 1.64 1.49 5.72
C LYS A 21 1.70 1.00 4.28
N VAL A 22 0.62 0.37 3.82
CA VAL A 22 0.52 -0.19 2.48
C VAL A 22 -0.70 0.40 1.78
N LEU A 23 -0.49 0.92 0.57
CA LEU A 23 -1.57 1.36 -0.32
C LEU A 23 -1.83 0.29 -1.36
N ALA A 24 -3.01 -0.34 -1.30
CA ALA A 24 -3.43 -1.36 -2.24
C ALA A 24 -4.31 -0.77 -3.35
N PHE A 25 -4.02 -1.15 -4.58
CA PHE A 25 -4.76 -0.80 -5.79
C PHE A 25 -5.09 -2.05 -6.59
N HIS A 26 -5.92 -1.94 -7.61
CA HIS A 26 -6.17 -3.03 -8.56
C HIS A 26 -5.95 -2.50 -9.97
N LYS A 27 -6.75 -1.51 -10.39
CA LYS A 27 -6.74 -0.97 -11.74
C LYS A 27 -6.22 0.46 -11.79
N LEU A 28 -5.47 0.76 -12.86
CA LEU A 28 -5.05 2.10 -13.25
C LEU A 28 -5.63 2.44 -14.63
N THR A 29 -6.94 2.62 -14.67
CA THR A 29 -7.68 2.83 -15.91
C THR A 29 -8.52 4.11 -15.87
N PRO A 30 -8.61 4.88 -16.97
CA PRO A 30 -9.58 5.96 -17.09
C PRO A 30 -11.01 5.43 -17.33
N GLN A 31 -11.17 4.16 -17.72
CA GLN A 31 -12.47 3.58 -18.03
C GLN A 31 -13.26 3.26 -16.76
N PHE A 32 -14.56 3.46 -16.84
CA PHE A 32 -15.49 2.93 -15.86
C PHE A 32 -15.67 1.43 -16.11
N SER A 33 -15.48 0.61 -15.08
CA SER A 33 -15.98 -0.78 -15.02
C SER A 33 -16.97 -0.88 -13.86
N TYR A 34 -17.88 -1.87 -13.85
CA TYR A 34 -18.74 -2.06 -12.68
C TYR A 34 -17.98 -2.57 -11.45
N GLY A 35 -16.74 -3.04 -11.64
CA GLY A 35 -15.77 -3.22 -10.54
C GLY A 35 -15.53 -1.93 -9.73
N SER A 36 -15.63 -2.03 -8.41
CA SER A 36 -15.51 -0.91 -7.46
C SER A 36 -14.08 -0.39 -7.23
N THR A 37 -13.07 -1.03 -7.84
CA THR A 37 -11.64 -0.82 -7.57
C THR A 37 -10.91 0.00 -8.65
N ASN A 38 -11.67 0.71 -9.49
CA ASN A 38 -11.09 1.57 -10.53
C ASN A 38 -10.41 2.81 -9.95
N TYR A 39 -9.16 3.04 -10.36
CA TYR A 39 -8.43 4.25 -10.04
C TYR A 39 -7.81 4.85 -11.30
N SER A 40 -8.04 6.14 -11.58
CA SER A 40 -7.52 6.71 -12.81
C SER A 40 -6.02 6.99 -12.74
N PRO A 41 -5.25 6.82 -13.84
CA PRO A 41 -3.82 7.15 -13.87
C PRO A 41 -3.54 8.61 -13.47
N ARG A 42 -4.43 9.54 -13.84
CA ARG A 42 -4.33 10.96 -13.45
C ARG A 42 -4.47 11.13 -11.93
N ARG A 43 -5.43 10.44 -11.31
CA ARG A 43 -5.63 10.50 -9.86
C ARG A 43 -4.44 9.87 -9.13
N PHE A 44 -3.92 8.76 -9.64
CA PHE A 44 -2.73 8.09 -9.10
C PHE A 44 -1.50 8.99 -9.14
N LYS A 45 -1.23 9.62 -10.27
CA LYS A 45 -0.14 10.60 -10.41
C LYS A 45 -0.25 11.76 -9.42
N ARG A 46 -1.46 12.27 -9.19
CA ARG A 46 -1.71 13.33 -8.18
C ARG A 46 -1.45 12.84 -6.77
N LEU A 47 -1.87 11.61 -6.45
CA LEU A 47 -1.61 10.99 -5.15
C LEU A 47 -0.11 10.82 -4.89
N LEU A 48 0.64 10.27 -5.85
CA LEU A 48 2.09 10.09 -5.72
C LEU A 48 2.82 11.41 -5.48
N ALA A 49 2.46 12.45 -6.26
CA ALA A 49 3.03 13.79 -6.11
C ALA A 49 2.68 14.41 -4.75
N PHE A 50 1.44 14.24 -4.29
CA PHE A 50 1.00 14.71 -2.98
C PHE A 50 1.77 14.03 -1.85
N LEU A 51 1.92 12.71 -1.88
CA LEU A 51 2.63 11.95 -0.85
C LEU A 51 4.11 12.36 -0.78
N GLN A 52 4.80 12.45 -1.92
CA GLN A 52 6.17 12.97 -1.94
C GLN A 52 6.27 14.40 -1.41
N GLY A 53 5.34 15.28 -1.81
CA GLY A 53 5.28 16.66 -1.30
C GLY A 53 5.00 16.75 0.21
N LYS A 54 4.46 15.69 0.81
CA LYS A 54 4.27 15.54 2.27
C LYS A 54 5.43 14.84 2.96
N GLY A 55 6.51 14.53 2.24
CA GLY A 55 7.70 13.88 2.80
C GLY A 55 7.62 12.37 2.89
N PHE A 56 6.63 11.73 2.26
CA PHE A 56 6.58 10.27 2.21
C PHE A 56 7.65 9.70 1.27
N ILE A 57 8.30 8.64 1.72
CA ILE A 57 9.26 7.84 0.97
C ILE A 57 8.60 6.52 0.60
N PHE A 58 8.68 6.16 -0.68
CA PHE A 58 8.20 4.86 -1.13
C PHE A 58 9.28 3.80 -0.88
N GLN A 59 8.91 2.73 -0.20
CA GLN A 59 9.79 1.58 0.07
C GLN A 59 9.22 0.31 -0.56
N SER A 60 10.01 -0.75 -0.60
CA SER A 60 9.50 -2.06 -0.99
C SER A 60 8.60 -2.64 0.10
N LEU A 61 7.75 -3.59 -0.27
CA LEU A 61 6.86 -4.24 0.69
C LEU A 61 7.66 -4.99 1.77
N GLU A 62 8.78 -5.60 1.41
CA GLU A 62 9.67 -6.34 2.32
C GLU A 62 10.30 -5.41 3.37
N ALA A 63 10.85 -4.27 2.93
CA ALA A 63 11.41 -3.25 3.83
C ALA A 63 10.34 -2.76 4.83
N SER A 64 9.09 -2.66 4.38
CA SER A 64 7.99 -2.20 5.22
C SER A 64 7.69 -3.05 6.44
N PHE A 65 8.12 -4.31 6.49
CA PHE A 65 7.96 -5.16 7.67
C PHE A 65 9.10 -5.03 8.69
N SER A 66 10.22 -4.43 8.30
CA SER A 66 11.45 -4.38 9.09
C SER A 66 11.83 -2.98 9.56
N GLU A 67 11.44 -1.95 8.81
CA GLU A 67 11.77 -0.55 9.08
C GLU A 67 10.56 0.20 9.64
N ASN A 68 10.65 0.71 10.87
CA ASN A 68 9.60 1.52 11.50
C ASN A 68 9.83 3.02 11.25
N GLU A 69 9.88 3.40 9.98
CA GLU A 69 10.05 4.78 9.58
C GLU A 69 8.68 5.47 9.43
N PRO A 70 8.41 6.58 10.16
CA PRO A 70 7.07 7.15 10.24
C PRO A 70 6.54 7.70 8.91
N HIS A 71 7.41 7.97 7.93
CA HIS A 71 7.04 8.51 6.62
C HIS A 71 7.32 7.56 5.47
N THR A 72 7.38 6.25 5.71
CA THR A 72 7.50 5.27 4.62
C THR A 72 6.16 4.61 4.30
N LEU A 73 5.98 4.20 3.04
CA LEU A 73 4.85 3.37 2.62
C LEU A 73 5.22 2.48 1.43
N ALA A 74 4.55 1.33 1.34
CA ALA A 74 4.62 0.44 0.18
C ALA A 74 3.36 0.60 -0.70
N ILE A 75 3.49 0.23 -1.97
CA ILE A 75 2.38 0.25 -2.94
C ILE A 75 2.21 -1.18 -3.48
N THR A 76 0.98 -1.67 -3.51
CA THR A 76 0.66 -2.98 -4.07
C THR A 76 -0.46 -2.89 -5.11
N PHE A 77 -0.48 -3.85 -6.02
CA PHE A 77 -1.53 -4.04 -7.00
C PHE A 77 -2.02 -5.49 -6.95
N ASP A 78 -3.33 -5.67 -6.85
CA ASP A 78 -3.96 -6.98 -6.93
C ASP A 78 -4.44 -7.28 -8.37
N ASP A 79 -4.80 -8.53 -8.61
CA ASP A 79 -5.34 -9.09 -9.87
C ASP A 79 -4.41 -9.13 -11.09
N GLY A 80 -3.34 -8.34 -11.13
CA GLY A 80 -2.35 -8.42 -12.21
C GLY A 80 -2.88 -8.00 -13.59
N TYR A 81 -3.74 -6.97 -13.66
CA TYR A 81 -4.27 -6.47 -14.93
C TYR A 81 -3.18 -6.11 -15.94
N GLN A 82 -3.36 -6.54 -17.18
CA GLN A 82 -2.40 -6.37 -18.27
C GLN A 82 -1.95 -4.91 -18.46
N HIS A 83 -2.86 -3.93 -18.38
CA HIS A 83 -2.52 -2.51 -18.59
C HIS A 83 -1.51 -1.96 -17.57
N LEU A 84 -1.32 -2.63 -16.42
CA LEU A 84 -0.32 -2.21 -15.44
C LEU A 84 1.10 -2.28 -16.00
N ALA A 85 1.36 -3.20 -16.94
CA ALA A 85 2.66 -3.31 -17.61
C ALA A 85 3.02 -2.06 -18.41
N ASP A 86 2.03 -1.34 -18.94
CA ASP A 86 2.22 -0.11 -19.71
C ASP A 86 2.23 1.13 -18.79
N VAL A 87 1.36 1.15 -17.78
CA VAL A 87 1.13 2.33 -16.94
C VAL A 87 2.19 2.49 -15.84
N LEU A 88 2.66 1.39 -15.22
CA LEU A 88 3.54 1.45 -14.06
C LEU A 88 4.96 1.90 -14.36
N PRO A 89 5.67 1.39 -15.39
CA PRO A 89 7.09 1.69 -15.59
C PRO A 89 7.44 3.19 -15.59
N PRO A 90 6.76 4.07 -16.34
CA PRO A 90 7.10 5.50 -16.33
C PRO A 90 6.80 6.16 -14.97
N LEU A 91 5.81 5.67 -14.23
CA LEU A 91 5.49 6.17 -12.90
C LEU A 91 6.52 5.71 -11.87
N MET A 92 6.92 4.44 -11.93
CA MET A 92 7.95 3.85 -11.07
C MET A 92 9.27 4.61 -11.22
N GLN A 93 9.68 4.90 -12.45
CA GLN A 93 10.89 5.68 -12.72
C GLN A 93 10.78 7.11 -12.17
N LYS A 94 9.65 7.78 -12.41
CA LYS A 94 9.45 9.16 -11.99
C LYS A 94 9.39 9.34 -10.47
N TYR A 95 8.65 8.46 -9.79
CA TYR A 95 8.36 8.57 -8.36
C TYR A 95 9.22 7.67 -7.48
N ARG A 96 10.08 6.84 -8.08
CA ARG A 96 11.04 5.93 -7.40
C ARG A 96 10.38 4.96 -6.42
N PHE A 97 9.21 4.44 -6.76
CA PHE A 97 8.57 3.36 -6.01
C PHE A 97 8.76 2.01 -6.69
N LYS A 98 8.68 0.93 -5.90
CA LYS A 98 8.77 -0.46 -6.35
C LYS A 98 7.50 -1.19 -5.92
N PRO A 99 6.48 -1.31 -6.79
CA PRO A 99 5.25 -1.95 -6.42
C PRO A 99 5.40 -3.47 -6.39
N VAL A 100 4.61 -4.13 -5.53
CA VAL A 100 4.36 -5.57 -5.64
C VAL A 100 3.05 -5.79 -6.38
N VAL A 101 3.04 -6.70 -7.35
CA VAL A 101 1.82 -7.12 -8.05
C VAL A 101 1.49 -8.55 -7.60
N PHE A 102 0.28 -8.77 -7.11
CA PHE A 102 -0.22 -10.09 -6.73
C PHE A 102 -1.04 -10.66 -7.89
N LEU A 103 -0.59 -11.79 -8.45
CA LEU A 103 -1.20 -12.37 -9.64
C LEU A 103 -2.00 -13.64 -9.28
N PRO A 104 -3.31 -13.69 -9.58
CA PRO A 104 -4.08 -14.91 -9.46
C PRO A 104 -3.69 -15.86 -10.62
N THR A 105 -2.78 -16.79 -10.34
CA THR A 105 -2.11 -17.62 -11.36
C THR A 105 -3.06 -18.39 -12.30
N LYS A 106 -4.25 -18.78 -11.83
CA LYS A 106 -5.30 -19.42 -12.64
C LYS A 106 -5.79 -18.57 -13.82
N TYR A 107 -5.66 -17.24 -13.72
CA TYR A 107 -6.17 -16.24 -14.66
C TYR A 107 -5.09 -15.58 -15.51
N LEU A 108 -3.84 -16.04 -15.44
CA LEU A 108 -2.80 -15.56 -16.36
C LEU A 108 -3.21 -15.80 -17.82
N GLY A 109 -3.17 -14.74 -18.62
CA GLY A 109 -3.59 -14.76 -20.02
C GLY A 109 -5.10 -14.91 -20.25
N LYS A 110 -5.93 -14.72 -19.20
CA LYS A 110 -7.40 -14.87 -19.28
C LYS A 110 -8.10 -13.63 -18.72
N PRO A 111 -9.33 -13.33 -19.17
CA PRO A 111 -10.17 -12.36 -18.48
C PRO A 111 -10.51 -12.85 -17.07
N ASN A 112 -10.74 -11.92 -16.15
CA ASN A 112 -11.26 -12.23 -14.83
C ASN A 112 -12.75 -12.61 -14.88
N SER A 113 -13.28 -13.11 -13.77
CA SER A 113 -14.70 -13.46 -13.62
C SER A 113 -15.39 -12.68 -12.50
N TRP A 114 -14.82 -11.55 -12.08
CA TRP A 114 -15.29 -10.76 -10.94
C TRP A 114 -15.52 -9.29 -11.25
N ASP A 115 -15.06 -8.79 -12.40
CA ASP A 115 -15.37 -7.45 -12.89
C ASP A 115 -16.24 -7.51 -14.14
N TYR A 116 -17.54 -7.47 -13.92
CA TYR A 116 -18.54 -7.34 -14.97
C TYR A 116 -18.76 -5.88 -15.37
#